data_AF-A0A419WTE1-F1
#
_entry.id   AF-A0A419WTE1-F1
#
_cell.length_a   1.000
_cell.length_b   1.000
_cell.length_c   1.000
_cell.angle_alpha   90.00
_cell.angle_beta   90.00
_cell.angle_gamma   90.00
#
_symmetry.space_group_name_H-M   'P 1'
#
loop_
_entity.id
_entity.type
_entity.pdbx_description
1 polymer ?
#
loop_
_entity_poly.entity_id
_entity_poly.type
_entity_poly.pdbx_seq_one_letter_code
_entity_poly.pdbx_strand_id
1 'polypeptide(L)' 'MKPLKIGKLYFNKKAILLIAFCLFLNGILIGALVAYQQNRGESISPILLMALMFVPYILFSKGIKKNINESN' A
#
# COMPACT_ATOMS: atom_id res chain seq x y z
N MET A 1 1.00 -20.20 -4.86
CA MET A 1 -0.23 -19.41 -4.60
C MET A 1 -1.04 -19.39 -5.88
N LYS A 2 -2.30 -19.78 -5.81
CA LYS A 2 -3.24 -19.69 -6.94
C LYS A 2 -3.56 -18.20 -7.20
N PRO A 3 -3.79 -17.78 -8.46
CA PRO A 3 -4.22 -16.42 -8.76
C PRO A 3 -5.56 -16.12 -8.05
N LEU A 4 -5.72 -14.90 -7.56
CA LEU A 4 -6.92 -14.48 -6.83
C LEU A 4 -7.88 -13.80 -7.82
N LYS A 5 -9.12 -14.29 -7.92
CA LYS A 5 -10.17 -13.67 -8.72
C LYS A 5 -11.07 -12.86 -7.81
N ILE A 6 -11.21 -11.56 -8.09
CA ILE A 6 -12.17 -10.67 -7.42
C ILE A 6 -13.03 -10.03 -8.52
N GLY A 7 -14.30 -10.43 -8.60
CA GLY A 7 -15.18 -10.00 -9.69
C GLY A 7 -14.61 -10.40 -11.05
N LYS A 8 -14.41 -9.41 -11.93
CA LYS A 8 -13.80 -9.59 -13.26
C LYS A 8 -12.27 -9.53 -13.26
N LEU A 9 -11.65 -9.18 -12.14
CA LEU A 9 -10.21 -8.97 -12.03
C LEU A 9 -9.49 -10.23 -11.55
N TYR A 10 -8.39 -10.55 -12.21
CA TYR A 10 -7.47 -11.64 -11.88
C TYR A 10 -6.15 -11.05 -11.40
N PHE A 11 -5.84 -11.28 -10.13
CA PHE A 11 -4.62 -10.83 -9.49
C PHE A 11 -3.59 -11.95 -9.52
N ASN A 12 -2.49 -11.71 -10.23
CA ASN A 12 -1.36 -12.63 -10.24
C ASN A 12 -0.59 -12.57 -8.92
N LYS A 13 0.16 -13.62 -8.59
CA LYS A 13 0.99 -13.70 -7.37
C LYS A 13 1.85 -12.44 -7.15
N LYS A 14 2.39 -11.87 -8.23
CA LYS A 14 3.19 -10.63 -8.17
C LYS A 14 2.38 -9.40 -7.76
N ALA A 15 1.14 -9.25 -8.24
CA ALA A 15 0.26 -8.15 -7.83
C ALA A 15 -0.07 -8.26 -6.34
N ILE A 16 -0.40 -9.47 -5.87
CA ILE A 16 -0.70 -9.73 -4.46
C ILE A 16 0.50 -9.38 -3.59
N LEU A 17 1.71 -9.81 -4.00
CA LEU A 17 2.94 -9.50 -3.26
C LEU A 17 3.22 -7.99 -3.21
N LEU A 18 3.04 -7.27 -4.31
CA LEU A 18 3.23 -5.82 -4.37
C LEU A 18 2.21 -5.08 -3.49
N ILE A 19 0.95 -5.49 -3.51
CA ILE A 19 -0.10 -4.90 -2.67
C ILE A 19 0.21 -5.17 -1.19
N ALA A 20 0.59 -6.40 -0.84
CA ALA A 20 1.00 -6.75 0.52
C ALA A 20 2.22 -5.94 0.97
N PHE A 21 3.20 -5.73 0.08
CA PHE A 21 4.36 -4.89 0.35
C PHE A 21 3.97 -3.42 0.58
N CYS A 22 3.04 -2.86 -0.19
CA CYS A 22 2.53 -1.51 0.04
C CYS A 22 1.86 -1.38 1.42
N LEU A 23 1.05 -2.38 1.82
CA LEU A 23 0.42 -2.42 3.15
C LEU A 23 1.47 -2.51 4.26
N PHE A 24 2.51 -3.31 4.06
CA PHE A 24 3.63 -3.42 4.99
C PHE A 24 4.36 -2.09 5.18
N LEU A 25 4.67 -1.38 4.07
CA LEU A 25 5.28 -0.05 4.13
C LEU A 25 4.39 0.96 4.86
N ASN A 26 3.08 0.92 4.65
CA ASN A 26 2.15 1.77 5.40
C ASN A 26 2.18 1.48 6.91
N GLY A 27 2.25 0.20 7.31
CA GLY A 27 2.40 -0.18 8.71
C GLY A 27 3.70 0.37 9.33
N ILE A 28 4.83 0.25 8.63
CA ILE A 28 6.11 0.84 9.07
C ILE A 28 5.97 2.36 9.21
N LEU A 29 5.35 3.01 8.23
CA LEU A 29 5.23 4.47 8.19
C LEU A 29 4.38 4.99 9.34
N ILE A 30 3.26 4.34 9.65
CA ILE A 30 2.44 4.63 10.82
C ILE A 30 3.26 4.42 12.11
N GLY A 31 3.97 3.30 12.25
CA GLY A 31 4.78 3.01 13.43
C GLY A 31 5.89 4.05 13.66
N ALA A 32 6.60 4.44 12.59
CA ALA A 32 7.64 5.47 12.64
C ALA A 32 7.06 6.84 13.03
N LEU A 33 5.89 7.19 12.50
CA LEU A 33 5.20 8.43 12.83
C LEU A 33 4.73 8.47 14.28
N VAL A 34 4.13 7.39 14.78
CA VAL A 34 3.72 7.29 16.19
C VAL A 34 4.95 7.41 17.11
N ALA A 35 6.06 6.73 16.79
CA ALA A 35 7.29 6.84 17.55
C ALA A 35 7.89 8.26 17.51
N TYR A 36 7.79 8.96 16.38
CA TYR A 36 8.22 10.34 16.25
C TYR A 36 7.36 11.29 17.11
N GLN A 37 6.03 11.13 17.07
CA GLN A 37 5.10 11.90 17.88
C GLN A 37 5.35 11.70 19.38
N GLN A 38 5.62 10.46 19.82
CA GLN A 38 5.96 10.17 21.22
C GLN A 38 7.23 10.89 21.68
N ASN A 39 8.22 11.08 20.79
CA ASN A 39 9.48 11.74 21.15
C ASN A 39 9.44 13.27 21.09
N ARG A 40 8.61 13.87 20.22
CA ARG A 40 8.55 15.34 20.05
C ARG A 40 7.34 16.00 20.72
N GLY A 41 6.31 15.24 21.10
CA GLY A 41 5.08 15.79 21.66
C GLY A 41 4.22 16.59 20.66
N GLU A 42 4.61 16.62 19.38
CA GLU A 42 3.87 17.31 18.32
C GLU A 42 2.82 16.39 17.70
N SER A 43 1.63 16.94 17.43
CA SER A 43 0.57 16.20 16.73
C SER A 43 0.88 16.10 15.24
N ILE A 44 0.70 14.90 14.67
CA ILE A 44 0.86 14.69 13.23
C ILE A 44 -0.41 15.14 12.53
N SER A 45 -0.27 15.96 11.48
CA SER A 45 -1.39 16.33 10.62
C SER A 45 -1.99 15.09 9.94
N PRO A 46 -3.29 14.79 10.14
CA PRO A 46 -3.96 13.65 9.50
C PRO A 46 -3.89 13.70 7.97
N ILE A 47 -3.89 14.92 7.40
CA ILE A 47 -3.79 15.15 5.95
C ILE A 47 -2.42 14.69 5.43
N LEU A 48 -1.36 15.02 6.15
CA LEU A 48 0.00 14.62 5.80
C LEU A 48 0.15 13.09 5.88
N LEU A 49 -0.35 12.48 6.95
CA LEU A 49 -0.36 11.02 7.10
C LEU A 49 -1.10 10.35 5.94
N MET A 50 -2.29 10.85 5.59
CA MET A 50 -3.07 10.31 4.48
C MET A 50 -2.30 10.40 3.16
N ALA A 51 -1.66 11.54 2.87
CA ALA A 51 -0.83 11.69 1.67
C ALA A 51 0.33 10.69 1.63
N LEU A 52 1.06 10.51 2.75
CA LEU A 52 2.17 9.56 2.84
C LEU A 52 1.71 8.10 2.65
N MET A 53 0.53 7.73 3.14
CA MET A 53 -0.02 6.38 2.98
C MET A 53 -0.33 6.01 1.51
N PHE A 54 -0.52 6.99 0.63
CA PHE A 54 -0.72 6.76 -0.80
C PHE A 54 0.59 6.63 -1.59
N VAL A 55 1.71 7.10 -1.05
CA VAL A 55 3.01 7.11 -1.74
C VAL A 55 3.43 5.72 -2.24
N PRO A 56 3.37 4.64 -1.43
CA PRO A 56 3.73 3.30 -1.91
C PRO A 56 2.88 2.85 -3.09
N TYR A 57 1.58 3.14 -3.06
CA TYR A 57 0.67 2.77 -4.14
C TYR A 57 0.93 3.55 -5.42
N ILE A 58 1.28 4.82 -5.32
CA ILE A 58 1.67 5.63 -6.48
C ILE A 58 2.95 5.06 -7.11
N LEU A 59 3.95 4.77 -6.29
CA LEU A 59 5.24 4.26 -6.73
C LEU A 59 5.13 2.89 -7.42
N PHE A 60 4.33 1.98 -6.85
CA PHE A 60 4.15 0.63 -7.37
C PHE A 60 2.93 0.46 -8.29
N SER A 61 2.19 1.53 -8.58
CA SER A 61 0.95 1.51 -9.37
C SER A 61 1.10 0.81 -10.72
N LYS A 62 2.17 1.12 -11.47
CA LYS A 62 2.47 0.51 -12.77
C LYS A 62 2.74 -0.99 -12.65
N GLY A 63 3.47 -1.40 -11.60
CA GLY A 63 3.77 -2.80 -11.32
C GLY A 63 2.52 -3.60 -10.94
N ILE A 64 1.63 -3.00 -10.14
CA ILE A 64 0.35 -3.60 -9.75
C ILE A 64 -0.54 -3.77 -10.99
N LYS A 65 -0.76 -2.69 -11.77
CA LYS A 65 -1.60 -2.73 -12.97
C LYS A 65 -1.15 -3.77 -14.00
N LYS A 66 0.16 -3.90 -14.23
CA LYS A 66 0.72 -4.91 -15.16
C LYS A 66 0.44 -6.36 -14.76
N ASN A 67 0.13 -6.60 -13.49
CA ASN A 67 -0.09 -7.94 -12.94
C ASN A 67 -1.57 -8.20 -12.57
N ILE A 68 -2.47 -7.31 -12.98
CA ILE A 68 -3.91 -7.46 -12.90
C ILE A 68 -4.45 -7.62 -14.31
N ASN A 69 -5.18 -8.71 -14.56
CA ASN A 69 -5.86 -8.95 -15.83
C ASN A 69 -7.37 -8.86 -15.62
N GLU A 70 -8.09 -8.34 -16.60
CA GLU A 70 -9.56 -8.34 -16.60
C GLU A 70 -10.07 -9.45 -17.51
N SER A 71 -11.05 -10.24 -17.05
CA SER A 71 -11.79 -11.13 -17.93
C SER A 71 -12.91 -10.33 -18.57
N ASN A 72 -12.91 -10.30 -19.91
CA ASN A 72 -14.06 -9.88 -20.71
C ASN A 72 -15.32 -10.62 -20.26
#